data_AF-A0A6G2DCI6-F1
#
_entry.id   AF-A0A6G2DCI6-F1
#
_cell.length_a   1.000
_cell.length_b   1.000
_cell.length_c   1.000
_cell.angle_alpha   90.00
_cell.angle_beta   90.00
_cell.angle_gamma   90.00
#
_symmetry.space_group_name_H-M   'P 1'
#
loop_
_entity.id
_entity.type
_entity.pdbx_description
1 polymer ?
#
loop_
_entity_poly.entity_id
_entity_poly.type
_entity_poly.pdbx_seq_one_letter_code
_entity_poly.pdbx_strand_id
1 'polypeptide(L)' 'MKKIAVDAMGGDYAPQAIVEGVNQALSDFSDIEVQLYGDEAKIKQYLTATERVSIIHTDEKIDSDDEPTRAIRNK' A
#
# COMPACT_ATOMS: atom_id res chain seq x y z
N MET A 1 8.69 1.66 17.85
CA MET A 1 8.48 1.32 16.43
C MET A 1 7.06 1.72 16.06
N LYS A 2 6.88 2.51 15.00
CA LYS A 2 5.56 2.96 14.55
C LYS A 2 5.11 2.14 13.35
N LYS A 3 3.85 1.72 13.33
CA LYS A 3 3.25 0.95 12.24
C LYS A 3 2.38 1.85 11.38
N ILE A 4 2.59 1.82 10.07
CA ILE A 4 1.92 2.69 9.10
C ILE A 4 1.19 1.81 8.07
N ALA A 5 -0.11 2.02 7.92
CA ALA A 5 -0.91 1.41 6.88
C ALA A 5 -0.93 2.32 5.64
N VAL A 6 -0.70 1.75 4.46
CA VAL A 6 -0.63 2.48 3.19
C VAL A 6 -1.45 1.74 2.13
N ASP A 7 -2.38 2.45 1.50
CA ASP A 7 -3.06 1.98 0.29
C ASP A 7 -2.08 2.02 -0.88
N ALA A 8 -1.68 0.85 -1.37
CA ALA A 8 -0.75 0.74 -2.48
C ALA A 8 -1.42 0.97 -3.84
N MET A 9 -2.75 0.97 -3.91
CA MET A 9 -3.51 0.95 -5.17
C MET A 9 -4.15 2.30 -5.55
N GLY A 10 -4.12 3.26 -4.61
CA GLY A 10 -4.67 4.60 -4.77
C GLY A 10 -3.70 5.59 -5.42
N GLY A 11 -4.21 6.36 -6.39
CA GLY A 11 -3.46 7.41 -7.10
C GLY A 11 -3.12 7.05 -8.55
N ASP A 12 -2.80 8.07 -9.34
CA ASP A 12 -2.65 7.96 -10.81
C ASP A 12 -1.49 7.05 -11.25
N TYR A 13 -0.44 6.96 -10.42
CA TYR A 13 0.78 6.17 -10.68
C TYR A 13 0.92 4.97 -9.73
N ALA A 14 -0.17 4.55 -9.11
CA ALA A 14 -0.19 3.38 -8.25
C ALA A 14 -0.16 2.06 -9.06
N PRO A 15 0.47 0.98 -8.55
CA PRO A 15 1.15 0.90 -7.26
C PRO A 15 2.63 1.33 -7.27
N GLN A 16 3.22 1.60 -8.44
CA GLN A 16 4.66 1.85 -8.56
C GLN A 16 5.14 3.00 -7.67
N ALA A 17 4.58 4.19 -7.84
CA ALA A 17 5.05 5.39 -7.13
C ALA A 17 4.90 5.26 -5.61
N ILE A 18 3.84 4.59 -5.15
CA ILE A 18 3.58 4.36 -3.73
C ILE A 18 4.62 3.40 -3.14
N VAL A 19 4.87 2.29 -3.83
CA VAL A 19 5.81 1.27 -3.36
C VAL A 19 7.26 1.79 -3.38
N GLU A 20 7.64 2.57 -4.39
CA GLU A 20 8.94 3.24 -4.44
C GLU A 20 9.12 4.23 -3.26
N GLY A 21 8.09 5.03 -2.95
CA GLY A 21 8.09 5.90 -1.78
C GLY A 21 8.23 5.15 -0.46
N VAL A 22 7.58 3.98 -0.34
CA VAL A 22 7.71 3.11 0.84
C VAL A 22 9.11 2.52 0.96
N ASN A 23 9.74 2.09 -0.14
CA ASN A 23 11.12 1.62 -0.12
C ASN A 23 12.07 2.72 0.39
N GLN A 24 11.88 3.96 -0.09
CA GLN A 24 12.67 5.10 0.37
C GLN A 24 12.44 5.39 1.86
N ALA A 25 11.19 5.44 2.30
CA ALA A 25 10.86 5.69 3.71
C ALA A 25 11.45 4.62 4.64
N LEU A 26 11.43 3.35 4.24
CA LEU A 26 12.04 2.26 5.02
C LEU A 26 13.56 2.40 5.07
N SER A 27 14.21 2.95 4.05
CA SER A 27 15.64 3.25 4.05
C SER A 27 15.97 4.43 4.99
N ASP A 28 15.17 5.49 4.94
CA ASP A 28 15.44 6.74 5.66
C ASP A 28 15.09 6.65 7.16
N PHE A 29 14.09 5.82 7.51
CA PHE A 29 13.59 5.69 8.87
C PHE A 29 13.72 4.23 9.36
N SER A 30 14.54 4.03 10.39
CA SER A 30 14.76 2.71 11.00
C SER A 30 13.70 2.34 12.04
N ASP A 31 12.86 3.28 12.47
CA ASP A 31 11.87 3.11 13.54
C ASP A 31 10.43 2.90 13.04
N ILE A 32 10.25 2.70 11.73
CA ILE A 32 8.96 2.45 11.09
C ILE A 32 8.83 1.03 10.52
N GLU A 33 7.60 0.55 10.50
CA GLU A 33 7.13 -0.66 9.83
C GLU A 33 5.93 -0.29 8.95
N VAL A 34 5.86 -0.84 7.74
CA VAL A 34 4.83 -0.49 6.75
C VAL A 34 3.97 -1.71 6.39
N GLN A 35 2.67 -1.49 6.29
CA GLN A 35 1.70 -2.45 5.77
C GLN A 35 1.11 -1.91 4.47
N LEU A 36 1.41 -2.57 3.35
CA LEU A 36 0.92 -2.23 2.03
C LEU A 36 -0.36 -3.01 1.72
N TYR A 37 -1.45 -2.31 1.47
CA TYR A 37 -2.74 -2.91 1.13
C TYR A 37 -2.96 -2.86 -0.38
N GLY A 38 -3.27 -4.00 -1.01
CA GLY A 38 -3.58 -4.06 -2.44
C GLY A 38 -3.31 -5.38 -3.12
N ASP A 39 -3.15 -5.32 -4.43
CA ASP A 39 -2.82 -6.48 -5.27
C ASP A 39 -1.36 -6.90 -5.05
N GLU A 40 -1.16 -8.03 -4.37
CA GLU A 40 0.18 -8.51 -3.99
C GLU A 40 1.08 -8.74 -5.20
N ALA A 41 0.51 -9.23 -6.31
CA ALA A 41 1.28 -9.53 -7.51
C ALA A 41 1.79 -8.24 -8.19
N LYS A 42 1.02 -7.15 -8.13
CA LYS A 42 1.45 -5.84 -8.64
C LYS A 42 2.42 -5.15 -7.70
N ILE A 43 2.20 -5.22 -6.38
CA ILE A 43 3.07 -4.60 -5.37
C ILE A 43 4.47 -5.22 -5.40
N LYS A 44 4.56 -6.55 -5.47
CA LYS A 44 5.85 -7.28 -5.47
C LYS A 44 6.79 -6.91 -6.61
N GLN A 45 6.28 -6.34 -7.70
CA GLN A 45 7.12 -5.94 -8.85
C GLN A 45 8.05 -4.76 -8.51
N TYR A 46 7.65 -3.91 -7.57
CA TYR A 46 8.36 -2.68 -7.21
C TYR A 46 8.93 -2.72 -5.78
N LEU A 47 8.49 -3.69 -4.96
CA LEU A 47 8.85 -3.75 -3.55
C LEU A 47 10.27 -4.31 -3.36
N THR A 48 11.09 -3.58 -2.60
CA THR A 48 12.34 -4.12 -2.06
C THR A 48 12.03 -4.88 -0.78
N ALA A 49 12.21 -6.20 -0.79
CA ALA A 49 11.84 -7.05 0.34
C ALA A 49 12.66 -6.71 1.60
N THR A 50 11.96 -6.44 2.70
CA THR A 50 12.56 -6.24 4.03
C THR A 50 11.66 -6.87 5.10
N GLU A 51 12.18 -7.13 6.30
CA GLU A 51 11.37 -7.64 7.41
C GLU A 51 10.40 -6.60 7.99
N ARG A 52 10.56 -5.32 7.62
CA ARG A 52 9.76 -4.19 8.12
C ARG A 52 8.62 -3.79 7.18
N VAL A 53 8.37 -4.58 6.13
CA VAL A 53 7.24 -4.39 5.22
C VAL A 53 6.42 -5.66 5.12
N SER A 54 5.10 -5.51 5.21
CA SER A 54 4.14 -6.59 4.99
C SER A 54 3.15 -6.19 3.92
N ILE A 55 2.74 -7.14 3.08
CA ILE A 55 1.69 -6.94 2.10
C ILE A 55 0.43 -7.60 2.64
N ILE A 56 -0.65 -6.83 2.72
CA ILE A 56 -1.99 -7.31 3.03
C ILE A 56 -2.75 -7.33 1.71
N HIS A 57 -2.85 -8.52 1.13
CA HIS A 57 -3.51 -8.70 -0.15
C HIS A 57 -5.01 -8.40 -0.03
N THR A 58 -5.52 -7.59 -0.95
CA THR A 58 -6.95 -7.44 -1.21
C THR A 58 -7.19 -7.42 -2.72
N ASP A 59 -8.29 -8.06 -3.13
CA ASP A 59 -8.82 -7.99 -4.49
C ASP A 59 -9.77 -6.80 -4.68
N GLU A 60 -10.19 -6.17 -3.58
CA GLU A 60 -11.15 -5.07 -3.61
C GLU A 60 -10.44 -3.72 -3.64
N LYS A 61 -10.74 -2.95 -4.69
CA LYS A 61 -10.40 -1.54 -4.83
C LYS A 61 -11.70 -0.72 -4.77
N ILE A 62 -11.65 0.41 -4.08
CA ILE A 62 -12.70 1.44 -4.18
C ILE A 62 -12.39 2.25 -5.44
N ASP A 63 -13.26 2.15 -6.44
CA ASP A 63 -13.11 2.91 -7.68
C ASP A 63 -13.56 4.36 -7.47
N SER A 64 -13.02 5.29 -8.26
CA SER A 64 -13.34 6.72 -8.11
C SER A 64 -14.80 7.08 -8.39
N ASP A 65 -15.53 6.20 -9.09
CA ASP A 65 -16.96 6.34 -9.35
C ASP A 65 -17.84 5.72 -8.25
N ASP A 66 -17.25 5.04 -7.25
CA ASP A 66 -18.01 4.47 -6.15
C ASP A 66 -18.48 5.57 -5.18
N GLU A 67 -19.75 5.47 -4.76
CA GLU A 67 -20.32 6.40 -3.79
C GLU A 67 -19.61 6.21 -2.42
N PRO A 68 -18.90 7.23 -1.89
CA PRO A 68 -17.86 7.05 -0.88
C PRO A 68 -18.39 6.48 0.43
N THR A 69 -19.64 6.79 0.80
CA THR A 69 -20.26 6.29 2.04
C THR A 69 -20.64 4.81 1.96
N ARG A 70 -20.97 4.30 0.77
CA ARG A 70 -21.28 2.89 0.54
C ARG A 70 -20.03 2.04 0.38
N ALA A 71 -18.97 2.59 -0.23
CA ALA A 71 -17.72 1.91 -0.45
C ALA A 71 -17.02 1.54 0.87
N ILE A 72 -16.86 2.50 1.80
CA ILE A 72 -16.20 2.28 3.10
C ILE A 72 -16.91 1.20 3.96
N ARG A 73 -18.21 1.00 3.75
CA ARG A 73 -19.05 0.17 4.64
C ARG A 73 -19.24 -1.26 4.11
N ASN A 74 -19.03 -1.49 2.82
CA ASN A 74 -19.33 -2.77 2.16
C ASN A 74 -18.13 -3.39 1.43
N LYS A 75 -17.02 -2.66 1.31
CA LYS A 75 -15.71 -3.09 0.82
C LYS A 75 -14.66 -2.72 1.87
#